data_AF-A0A7C3LVA3-F1
#
_entry.id   AF-A0A7C3LVA3-F1
#
_cell.length_a   1.000
_cell.length_b   1.000
_cell.length_c   1.000
_cell.angle_alpha   90.00
_cell.angle_beta   90.00
_cell.angle_gamma   90.00
#
_symmetry.space_group_name_H-M   'P 1'
#
loop_
_entity.id
_entity.type
_entity.pdbx_description
1 polymer ?
#
loop_
_entity_poly.entity_id
_entity_poly.type
_entity_poly.pdbx_seq_one_letter_code
_entity_poly.pdbx_strand_id
1 'polypeptide(L)'
;VGVSRIVATTPPRPDGSVSPPTLVALDLAGVKEVYKVGGAHAIAALAYGTQTIKKVRKVVGPGNIWVATAKHLLRGVVDIDFIAGPSEVLILALEDAEPEYVVRDLIAQAEHDQLASAILVTTSPNLAKEVATRLEEVVREVPRSEIVRESLSNYGSILITEDLDEAIEFVNEYAPEHLEILTQDVSKAFSILSKVRNAGSIFIGNGTPVAMGDYITGTNHTLPTGGNATTRGSLSVFDYIKIIDVQIVNEEGIKTLGPHAITIANSEGLYNHAESIKVRLSKT
;
A
#
# COMPACT_ATOMS: atom_id res chain seq x y z
N VAL A 1 15.35 5.82 8.87
CA VAL A 1 16.28 5.58 7.72
C VAL A 1 17.25 6.72 7.41
N GLY A 2 17.29 7.81 8.19
CA GLY A 2 18.33 8.85 8.01
C GLY A 2 18.14 9.76 6.78
N VAL A 3 16.91 9.97 6.33
CA VAL A 3 16.60 10.96 5.29
C VAL A 3 16.98 12.35 5.80
N SER A 4 17.93 13.02 5.14
CA SER A 4 18.53 14.26 5.63
C SER A 4 17.61 15.49 5.53
N ARG A 5 16.63 15.47 4.61
CA ARG A 5 15.63 16.52 4.45
C ARG A 5 14.27 15.90 4.21
N ILE A 6 13.34 16.15 5.13
CA ILE A 6 11.95 15.69 5.06
C ILE A 6 11.06 16.92 4.94
N VAL A 7 10.18 16.89 3.93
CA VAL A 7 9.25 17.97 3.59
C VAL A 7 7.84 17.42 3.62
N ALA A 8 6.90 18.18 4.17
CA ALA A 8 5.48 17.88 4.08
C ALA A 8 4.74 18.99 3.32
N THR A 9 3.74 18.58 2.55
CA THR A 9 2.77 19.48 1.92
C THR A 9 1.40 19.11 2.44
N THR A 10 0.64 20.10 2.92
CA THR A 10 -0.74 19.91 3.36
C THR A 10 -1.59 21.06 2.86
N PRO A 11 -2.77 20.81 2.27
CA PRO A 11 -3.66 21.89 1.88
C PRO A 11 -4.07 22.68 3.13
N PRO A 12 -4.08 24.02 3.07
CA PRO A 12 -4.63 24.83 4.15
C PRO A 12 -6.15 24.71 4.15
N ARG A 13 -6.75 24.99 5.31
CA ARG A 13 -8.19 25.24 5.45
C ARG A 13 -8.58 26.54 4.72
N PRO A 14 -9.88 26.81 4.49
CA PRO A 14 -10.32 28.04 3.84
C PRO A 14 -9.82 29.34 4.50
N ASP A 15 -9.56 29.32 5.81
CA ASP A 15 -8.99 30.43 6.58
C ASP A 15 -7.45 30.54 6.50
N GLY A 16 -6.79 29.68 5.70
CA GLY A 16 -5.34 29.62 5.56
C GLY A 16 -4.61 28.88 6.68
N SER A 17 -5.32 28.35 7.68
CA SER A 17 -4.74 27.58 8.77
C SER A 17 -4.44 26.13 8.37
N VAL A 18 -3.61 25.44 9.15
CA VAL A 18 -3.38 24.00 9.02
C VAL A 18 -3.87 23.36 10.32
N SER A 19 -4.40 22.14 10.23
CA SER A 19 -4.84 21.38 11.40
C SER A 19 -3.73 21.28 12.45
N PRO A 20 -3.94 21.74 13.71
CA PRO A 20 -2.92 21.66 14.74
C PRO A 20 -2.43 20.22 15.03
N PRO A 21 -3.31 19.19 15.10
CA PRO A 21 -2.86 17.79 15.22
C PRO A 21 -1.91 17.35 14.10
N THR A 22 -2.15 17.78 12.86
CA THR A 22 -1.25 17.48 11.73
C THR A 22 0.12 18.10 11.93
N LEU A 23 0.19 19.37 12.38
CA LEU A 23 1.47 20.04 12.65
C LEU A 23 2.24 19.37 13.79
N VAL A 24 1.54 18.96 14.86
CA VAL A 24 2.14 18.22 15.98
C VAL A 24 2.69 16.87 15.51
N ALA A 25 1.91 16.10 14.74
CA ALA A 25 2.37 14.82 14.19
C ALA A 25 3.61 14.98 13.30
N LEU A 26 3.64 16.02 12.47
CA LEU A 26 4.78 16.34 11.60
C LEU A 26 6.04 16.72 12.42
N ASP A 27 5.89 17.53 13.47
CA ASP A 27 7.02 17.89 14.34
C ASP A 27 7.58 16.67 15.10
N LEU A 28 6.69 15.83 15.66
CA LEU A 28 7.06 14.56 16.30
C LEU A 28 7.78 13.61 15.33
N ALA A 29 7.36 13.57 14.07
CA ALA A 29 8.01 12.80 13.01
C ALA A 29 9.33 13.44 12.49
N GLY A 30 9.73 14.60 13.02
CA GLY A 30 10.97 15.28 12.68
C GLY A 30 10.93 16.09 11.39
N VAL A 31 9.75 16.38 10.84
CA VAL A 31 9.59 17.22 9.64
C VAL A 31 9.92 18.67 9.97
N LYS A 32 10.79 19.30 9.16
CA LYS A 32 11.26 20.67 9.40
C LYS A 32 10.72 21.70 8.40
N GLU A 33 10.19 21.23 7.28
CA GLU A 33 9.63 22.07 6.23
C GLU A 33 8.19 21.64 5.95
N VAL A 34 7.23 22.53 6.22
CA VAL A 34 5.81 22.30 5.95
C VAL A 34 5.29 23.40 5.04
N TYR A 35 4.73 23.02 3.89
CA TYR A 35 4.18 23.95 2.91
C TYR A 35 2.66 23.81 2.82
N LYS A 36 1.97 24.96 2.86
CA LYS A 36 0.50 25.05 2.79
C LYS A 36 0.01 24.92 1.35
N VAL A 37 0.15 23.73 0.78
CA VAL A 37 -0.18 23.41 -0.61
C VAL A 37 -0.61 21.94 -0.70
N GLY A 38 -1.57 21.61 -1.56
CA GLY A 38 -2.09 20.24 -1.71
C GLY A 38 -2.36 19.87 -3.17
N GLY A 39 -2.90 18.68 -3.42
CA GLY A 39 -3.31 18.27 -4.76
C GLY A 39 -2.15 18.15 -5.78
N ALA A 40 -2.50 18.14 -7.06
CA ALA A 40 -1.54 17.94 -8.16
C ALA A 40 -0.41 18.98 -8.20
N HIS A 41 -0.71 20.24 -7.85
CA HIS A 41 0.26 21.33 -7.87
C HIS A 41 1.30 21.22 -6.74
N ALA A 42 0.96 20.64 -5.58
CA ALA A 42 1.93 20.28 -4.55
C ALA A 42 2.92 19.23 -5.07
N ILE A 43 2.43 18.18 -5.75
CA ILE A 43 3.28 17.13 -6.33
C ILE A 43 4.21 17.72 -7.40
N ALA A 44 3.69 18.59 -8.27
CA ALA A 44 4.51 19.28 -9.26
C ALA A 44 5.59 20.17 -8.62
N ALA A 45 5.23 20.93 -7.57
CA ALA A 45 6.19 21.76 -6.84
C ALA A 45 7.29 20.92 -6.16
N LEU A 46 6.95 19.76 -5.61
CA LEU A 46 7.92 18.83 -5.03
C LEU A 46 8.82 18.18 -6.10
N ALA A 47 8.26 17.85 -7.27
CA ALA A 47 9.00 17.20 -8.36
C ALA A 47 9.98 18.16 -9.06
N TYR A 48 9.51 19.33 -9.48
CA TYR A 48 10.30 20.29 -10.27
C TYR A 48 11.03 21.31 -9.40
N GLY A 49 10.51 21.59 -8.21
CA GLY A 49 10.95 22.70 -7.39
C GLY A 49 10.33 24.04 -7.81
N THR A 50 10.30 24.99 -6.89
CA THR A 50 9.89 26.38 -7.07
C THR A 50 10.89 27.30 -6.38
N GLN A 51 10.66 28.63 -6.40
CA GLN A 51 11.45 29.60 -5.64
C GLN A 51 11.45 29.31 -4.13
N THR A 52 10.37 28.70 -3.61
CA THR A 52 10.15 28.46 -2.17
C THR A 52 10.29 26.98 -1.80
N ILE A 53 9.82 26.07 -2.66
CA ILE A 53 9.81 24.62 -2.43
C ILE A 53 10.95 24.00 -3.22
N LYS A 54 12.05 23.60 -2.55
CA LYS A 54 13.13 22.91 -3.25
C LYS A 54 12.70 21.50 -3.64
N LYS A 55 13.03 21.08 -4.85
CA LYS A 55 12.72 19.74 -5.37
C LYS A 55 13.18 18.62 -4.43
N VAL A 56 12.43 17.53 -4.39
CA VAL A 56 12.74 16.31 -3.63
C VAL A 56 13.13 15.18 -4.57
N ARG A 57 13.66 14.09 -4.01
CA ARG A 57 14.02 12.90 -4.80
C ARG A 57 12.89 11.89 -4.89
N LYS A 58 12.04 11.84 -3.86
CA LYS A 58 10.91 10.92 -3.76
C LYS A 58 9.71 11.62 -3.14
N VAL A 59 8.51 11.32 -3.63
CA VAL A 59 7.24 11.74 -3.05
C VAL A 59 6.46 10.51 -2.61
N VAL A 60 5.98 10.51 -1.37
CA VAL A 60 5.22 9.42 -0.77
C VAL A 60 3.92 9.93 -0.18
N GLY A 61 2.98 9.02 0.05
CA GLY A 61 1.71 9.29 0.72
C GLY A 61 0.52 9.19 -0.22
N PRO A 62 -0.65 8.82 0.34
CA PRO A 62 -1.90 8.72 -0.41
C PRO A 62 -2.47 10.11 -0.71
N GLY A 63 -3.49 10.14 -1.57
CA GLY A 63 -4.26 11.33 -1.85
C GLY A 63 -5.37 11.05 -2.84
N ASN A 64 -6.23 12.04 -3.08
CA ASN A 64 -7.31 11.91 -4.04
C ASN A 64 -6.80 11.68 -5.47
N ILE A 65 -7.73 11.47 -6.41
CA ILE A 65 -7.45 11.21 -7.83
C ILE A 65 -6.47 12.21 -8.46
N TRP A 66 -6.47 13.48 -8.04
CA TRP A 66 -5.56 14.49 -8.57
C TRP A 66 -4.11 14.28 -8.10
N VAL A 67 -3.93 13.92 -6.83
CA VAL A 67 -2.61 13.56 -6.27
C VAL A 67 -2.11 12.28 -6.94
N ALA A 68 -2.96 11.25 -7.00
CA ALA A 68 -2.67 9.97 -7.63
C ALA A 68 -2.24 10.15 -9.11
N THR A 69 -3.02 10.91 -9.88
CA THR A 69 -2.73 11.19 -11.29
C THR A 69 -1.45 12.00 -11.46
N ALA A 70 -1.21 13.02 -10.63
CA ALA A 70 0.02 13.81 -10.69
C ALA A 70 1.26 12.97 -10.37
N LYS A 71 1.19 12.12 -9.32
CA LYS A 71 2.25 11.16 -9.00
C LYS A 71 2.51 10.23 -10.18
N HIS A 72 1.46 9.71 -10.82
CA HIS A 72 1.56 8.83 -11.98
C HIS A 72 2.25 9.51 -13.17
N LEU A 73 1.79 10.71 -13.57
CA LEU A 73 2.34 11.45 -14.70
C LEU A 73 3.79 11.89 -14.48
N LEU A 74 4.21 12.05 -13.22
CA LEU A 74 5.56 12.50 -12.86
C LEU A 74 6.50 11.34 -12.52
N ARG A 75 6.07 10.08 -12.67
CA ARG A 75 6.95 8.91 -12.60
C ARG A 75 8.08 9.08 -13.64
N GLY A 76 9.31 9.22 -13.16
CA GLY A 76 10.50 9.46 -13.98
C GLY A 76 11.10 10.87 -13.83
N VAL A 77 10.30 11.84 -13.37
CA VAL A 77 10.80 13.16 -12.94
C VAL A 77 11.17 13.12 -11.45
N VAL A 78 10.31 12.50 -10.64
CA VAL A 78 10.53 12.25 -9.22
C VAL A 78 10.20 10.79 -8.93
N ASP A 79 10.93 10.16 -8.01
CA ASP A 79 10.56 8.84 -7.55
C ASP A 79 9.25 8.93 -6.75
N ILE A 80 8.46 7.86 -6.74
CA ILE A 80 7.28 7.77 -5.90
C ILE A 80 7.23 6.42 -5.18
N ASP A 81 6.43 6.32 -4.14
CA ASP A 81 6.05 5.05 -3.54
C ASP A 81 5.22 4.21 -4.54
N PHE A 82 3.94 4.52 -4.70
CA PHE A 82 3.00 3.85 -5.59
C PHE A 82 1.75 4.73 -5.78
N ILE A 83 0.87 4.33 -6.70
CA ILE A 83 -0.43 4.99 -6.82
C ILE A 83 -1.39 4.25 -5.90
N ALA A 84 -1.81 4.92 -4.83
CA ALA A 84 -2.97 4.48 -4.06
C ALA A 84 -4.22 4.93 -4.83
N GLY A 85 -5.09 3.98 -5.14
CA GLY A 85 -6.44 4.22 -5.65
C GLY A 85 -7.44 4.43 -4.49
N PRO A 86 -8.74 4.23 -4.74
CA PRO A 86 -9.73 4.15 -3.68
C PRO A 86 -9.36 3.08 -2.65
N SER A 87 -9.80 3.28 -1.40
CA SER A 87 -9.46 2.38 -0.30
C SER A 87 -10.42 1.19 -0.22
N GLU A 88 -9.93 0.05 0.25
CA GLU A 88 -10.61 -1.25 0.17
C GLU A 88 -10.47 -2.06 1.45
N VAL A 89 -11.53 -2.76 1.84
CA VAL A 89 -11.48 -3.84 2.85
C VAL A 89 -12.13 -5.10 2.30
N LEU A 90 -11.48 -6.24 2.51
CA LEU A 90 -12.04 -7.57 2.31
C LEU A 90 -12.03 -8.30 3.65
N ILE A 91 -13.22 -8.63 4.13
CA ILE A 91 -13.43 -9.39 5.37
C ILE A 91 -13.68 -10.85 5.01
N LEU A 92 -12.75 -11.73 5.33
CA LEU A 92 -12.95 -13.18 5.33
C LEU A 92 -13.50 -13.59 6.70
N ALA A 93 -14.82 -13.74 6.80
CA ALA A 93 -15.50 -14.07 8.04
C ALA A 93 -15.91 -15.55 8.07
N LEU A 94 -15.49 -16.27 9.12
CA LEU A 94 -15.91 -17.64 9.38
C LEU A 94 -17.28 -17.67 10.08
N GLU A 95 -17.90 -18.84 10.14
CA GLU A 95 -19.25 -19.02 10.74
C GLU A 95 -19.34 -18.55 12.20
N ASP A 96 -18.22 -18.53 12.93
CA ASP A 96 -18.13 -18.09 14.33
C ASP A 96 -17.82 -16.59 14.48
N ALA A 97 -17.67 -15.84 13.39
CA ALA A 97 -17.50 -14.40 13.42
C ALA A 97 -18.75 -13.70 13.98
N GLU A 98 -18.55 -12.63 14.74
CA GLU A 98 -19.65 -11.81 15.28
C GLU A 98 -20.21 -10.91 14.16
N PRO A 99 -21.50 -11.05 13.77
CA PRO A 99 -22.09 -10.27 12.68
C PRO A 99 -22.00 -8.76 12.88
N GLU A 100 -22.09 -8.26 14.13
CA GLU A 100 -21.99 -6.82 14.39
C GLU A 100 -20.60 -6.28 14.02
N TYR A 101 -19.53 -7.04 14.26
CA TYR A 101 -18.16 -6.60 13.92
C TYR A 101 -18.02 -6.47 12.40
N VAL A 102 -18.44 -7.51 11.66
CA VAL A 102 -18.44 -7.49 10.19
C VAL A 102 -19.20 -6.26 9.66
N VAL A 103 -20.39 -5.97 10.18
CA VAL A 103 -21.19 -4.81 9.75
C VAL A 103 -20.46 -3.50 10.02
N ARG A 104 -19.87 -3.35 11.21
CA ARG A 104 -19.17 -2.12 11.60
C ARG A 104 -17.91 -1.90 10.78
N ASP A 105 -17.16 -2.96 10.50
CA ASP A 105 -15.91 -2.88 9.74
C ASP A 105 -16.18 -2.62 8.24
N LEU A 106 -17.24 -3.20 7.66
CA LEU A 106 -17.70 -2.84 6.30
C LEU A 106 -18.09 -1.36 6.20
N ILE A 107 -18.85 -0.85 7.18
CA ILE A 107 -19.26 0.56 7.21
C ILE A 107 -18.06 1.48 7.44
N ALA A 108 -17.15 1.11 8.33
CA ALA A 108 -15.94 1.90 8.65
C ALA A 108 -15.11 2.13 7.38
N GLN A 109 -14.99 1.13 6.52
CA GLN A 109 -14.36 1.32 5.22
C GLN A 109 -15.22 2.19 4.27
N ALA A 110 -16.49 1.86 4.13
CA ALA A 110 -17.41 2.52 3.20
C ALA A 110 -17.63 4.02 3.51
N GLU A 111 -17.41 4.45 4.75
CA GLU A 111 -17.56 5.86 5.12
C GLU A 111 -16.40 6.74 4.63
N HIS A 112 -15.27 6.17 4.18
CA HIS A 112 -14.13 6.96 3.70
C HIS A 112 -14.50 7.81 2.47
N ASP A 113 -14.98 7.16 1.40
CA ASP A 113 -15.21 7.75 0.09
C ASP A 113 -16.28 6.94 -0.69
N GLN A 114 -17.01 7.58 -1.61
CA GLN A 114 -18.03 6.92 -2.46
C GLN A 114 -17.44 5.83 -3.37
N LEU A 115 -16.13 5.89 -3.63
CA LEU A 115 -15.39 4.91 -4.43
C LEU A 115 -14.75 3.80 -3.58
N ALA A 116 -14.91 3.82 -2.25
CA ALA A 116 -14.37 2.77 -1.39
C ALA A 116 -15.09 1.44 -1.64
N SER A 117 -14.36 0.33 -1.52
CA SER A 117 -14.93 -1.03 -1.62
C SER A 117 -14.91 -1.72 -0.25
N ALA A 118 -16.01 -2.41 0.06
CA ALA A 118 -16.16 -3.16 1.30
C ALA A 118 -16.82 -4.51 0.99
N ILE A 119 -16.04 -5.59 1.08
CA ILE A 119 -16.43 -6.92 0.64
C ILE A 119 -16.40 -7.89 1.82
N LEU A 120 -17.49 -8.63 2.01
CA LEU A 120 -17.54 -9.80 2.88
C LEU A 120 -17.39 -11.06 2.04
N VAL A 121 -16.50 -11.95 2.45
CA VAL A 121 -16.37 -13.32 1.94
C VAL A 121 -16.62 -14.28 3.10
N THR A 122 -17.52 -15.25 2.91
CA THR A 122 -17.82 -16.26 3.92
C THR A 122 -18.24 -17.58 3.28
N THR A 123 -18.14 -18.67 4.05
CA THR A 123 -18.73 -19.97 3.69
C THR A 123 -20.11 -20.18 4.33
N SER A 124 -20.58 -19.23 5.16
CA SER A 124 -21.83 -19.35 5.91
C SER A 124 -22.94 -18.51 5.30
N PRO A 125 -23.96 -19.13 4.65
CA PRO A 125 -25.13 -18.41 4.16
C PRO A 125 -25.93 -17.73 5.28
N ASN A 126 -25.89 -18.29 6.49
CA ASN A 126 -26.57 -17.71 7.65
C ASN A 126 -25.92 -16.39 8.06
N LEU A 127 -24.59 -16.37 8.20
CA LEU A 127 -23.82 -15.17 8.50
C LEU A 127 -24.03 -14.09 7.42
N ALA A 128 -23.94 -14.49 6.14
CA ALA A 128 -24.16 -13.58 5.02
C ALA A 128 -25.53 -12.90 5.08
N LYS A 129 -26.59 -13.67 5.34
CA LYS A 129 -27.96 -13.14 5.45
C LYS A 129 -28.14 -12.22 6.66
N GLU A 130 -27.55 -12.58 7.80
CA GLU A 130 -27.60 -11.78 9.01
C GLU A 130 -26.88 -10.44 8.84
N VAL A 131 -25.66 -10.47 8.28
CA VAL A 131 -24.90 -9.26 7.97
C VAL A 131 -25.68 -8.37 6.99
N ALA A 132 -26.24 -8.93 5.91
CA ALA A 132 -27.04 -8.17 4.95
C ALA A 132 -28.21 -7.43 5.62
N THR A 133 -28.94 -8.11 6.50
CA THR A 133 -30.10 -7.54 7.21
C THR A 133 -29.66 -6.42 8.14
N ARG A 134 -28.64 -6.65 8.98
CA ARG A 134 -28.13 -5.64 9.93
C ARG A 134 -27.50 -4.45 9.23
N LEU A 135 -26.79 -4.68 8.12
CA LEU A 135 -26.16 -3.60 7.34
C LEU A 135 -27.21 -2.60 6.85
N GLU A 136 -28.36 -3.07 6.36
CA GLU A 136 -29.48 -2.18 5.95
C GLU A 136 -30.04 -1.33 7.09
N GLU A 137 -30.03 -1.85 8.31
CA GLU A 137 -30.50 -1.15 9.51
C GLU A 137 -29.47 -0.10 9.95
N VAL A 138 -28.23 -0.52 10.18
CA VAL A 138 -27.17 0.34 10.74
C VAL A 138 -26.82 1.49 9.78
N VAL A 139 -26.79 1.26 8.47
CA VAL A 139 -26.48 2.29 7.48
C VAL A 139 -27.47 3.47 7.52
N ARG A 140 -28.70 3.29 8.02
CA ARG A 140 -29.69 4.38 8.16
C ARG A 140 -29.33 5.36 9.28
N GLU A 141 -28.54 4.92 10.26
CA GLU A 141 -28.30 5.67 11.49
C GLU A 141 -26.92 6.35 11.50
N VAL A 142 -26.01 5.96 10.61
CA VAL A 142 -24.65 6.51 10.62
C VAL A 142 -24.59 7.94 10.06
N PRO A 143 -23.74 8.83 10.61
CA PRO A 143 -23.68 10.23 10.20
C PRO A 143 -23.39 10.46 8.71
N ARG A 144 -22.60 9.57 8.08
CA ARG A 144 -22.22 9.64 6.66
C ARG A 144 -23.00 8.65 5.78
N SER A 145 -24.26 8.39 6.13
CA SER A 145 -25.11 7.36 5.49
C SER A 145 -25.21 7.46 3.97
N GLU A 146 -25.27 8.67 3.40
CA GLU A 146 -25.32 8.86 1.94
C GLU A 146 -24.06 8.32 1.24
N ILE A 147 -22.87 8.63 1.78
CA ILE A 147 -21.58 8.17 1.25
C ILE A 147 -21.47 6.65 1.40
N VAL A 148 -21.82 6.13 2.58
CA VAL A 148 -21.79 4.70 2.86
C VAL A 148 -22.71 3.92 1.90
N ARG A 149 -23.94 4.40 1.66
CA ARG A 149 -24.87 3.77 0.73
C ARG A 149 -24.33 3.75 -0.69
N GLU A 150 -23.74 4.84 -1.14
CA GLU A 150 -23.20 4.94 -2.50
C GLU A 150 -21.99 4.01 -2.70
N SER A 151 -21.06 3.99 -1.74
CA SER A 151 -19.94 3.03 -1.73
C SER A 151 -20.44 1.59 -1.76
N LEU A 152 -21.33 1.21 -0.84
CA LEU A 152 -21.85 -0.16 -0.75
C LEU A 152 -22.67 -0.57 -1.98
N SER A 153 -23.44 0.35 -2.58
CA SER A 153 -24.25 0.03 -3.77
C SER A 153 -23.41 -0.20 -5.01
N ASN A 154 -22.28 0.51 -5.14
CA ASN A 154 -21.42 0.43 -6.32
C ASN A 154 -20.30 -0.62 -6.17
N TYR A 155 -19.76 -0.78 -4.95
CA TYR A 155 -18.54 -1.53 -4.68
C TYR A 155 -18.61 -2.41 -3.42
N GLY A 156 -19.80 -2.52 -2.80
CA GLY A 156 -20.05 -3.44 -1.69
C GLY A 156 -20.50 -4.81 -2.21
N SER A 157 -20.09 -5.88 -1.56
CA SER A 157 -20.52 -7.24 -1.94
C SER A 157 -20.44 -8.21 -0.76
N ILE A 158 -21.37 -9.17 -0.74
CA ILE A 158 -21.30 -10.35 0.14
C ILE A 158 -21.18 -11.57 -0.76
N LEU A 159 -20.04 -12.25 -0.67
CA LEU A 159 -19.71 -13.43 -1.45
C LEU A 159 -19.78 -14.67 -0.57
N ILE A 160 -20.60 -15.63 -1.00
CA ILE A 160 -20.71 -16.93 -0.35
C ILE A 160 -19.95 -17.93 -1.21
N THR A 161 -18.96 -18.57 -0.61
CA THR A 161 -18.11 -19.59 -1.24
C THR A 161 -18.51 -20.98 -0.76
N GLU A 162 -18.21 -22.00 -1.56
CA GLU A 162 -18.50 -23.40 -1.25
C GLU A 162 -17.68 -23.88 -0.05
N ASP A 163 -16.41 -23.49 0.00
CA ASP A 163 -15.50 -23.83 1.08
C ASP A 163 -14.44 -22.75 1.34
N LEU A 164 -13.63 -22.99 2.38
CA LEU A 164 -12.61 -22.04 2.82
C LEU A 164 -11.44 -21.92 1.83
N ASP A 165 -11.14 -22.97 1.05
CA ASP A 165 -10.05 -22.92 0.07
C ASP A 165 -10.44 -22.02 -1.11
N GLU A 166 -11.70 -22.09 -1.57
CA GLU A 166 -12.25 -21.14 -2.55
C GLU A 166 -12.22 -19.69 -2.02
N ALA A 167 -12.64 -19.47 -0.76
CA ALA A 167 -12.58 -18.16 -0.14
C ALA A 167 -11.17 -17.56 -0.10
N ILE A 168 -10.17 -18.39 0.23
CA ILE A 168 -8.76 -17.98 0.26
C ILE A 168 -8.24 -17.70 -1.15
N GLU A 169 -8.65 -18.49 -2.16
CA GLU A 169 -8.23 -18.22 -3.53
C GLU A 169 -8.82 -16.91 -4.05
N PHE A 170 -10.07 -16.60 -3.71
CA PHE A 170 -10.65 -15.29 -4.00
C PHE A 170 -9.88 -14.16 -3.32
N VAL A 171 -9.52 -14.30 -2.02
CA VAL A 171 -8.67 -13.31 -1.33
C VAL A 171 -7.35 -13.09 -2.07
N ASN A 172 -6.71 -14.17 -2.50
CA ASN A 172 -5.45 -14.11 -3.22
C ASN A 172 -5.58 -13.46 -4.60
N GLU A 173 -6.64 -13.76 -5.34
CA GLU A 173 -6.90 -13.16 -6.65
C GLU A 173 -7.27 -11.68 -6.53
N TYR A 174 -8.10 -11.34 -5.54
CA TYR A 174 -8.53 -9.97 -5.27
C TYR A 174 -7.37 -9.09 -4.80
N ALA A 175 -6.47 -9.63 -3.97
CA ALA A 175 -5.29 -8.95 -3.44
C ALA A 175 -5.63 -7.61 -2.75
N PRO A 176 -6.39 -7.65 -1.63
CA PRO A 176 -6.97 -6.47 -1.02
C PRO A 176 -5.92 -5.54 -0.39
N GLU A 177 -6.30 -4.26 -0.25
CA GLU A 177 -5.56 -3.29 0.58
C GLU A 177 -5.52 -3.76 2.05
N HIS A 178 -6.70 -3.98 2.62
CA HIS A 178 -6.88 -4.54 3.97
C HIS A 178 -7.61 -5.88 3.91
N LEU A 179 -7.02 -6.91 4.53
CA LEU A 179 -7.66 -8.20 4.74
C LEU A 179 -7.98 -8.39 6.21
N GLU A 180 -9.24 -8.57 6.56
CA GLU A 180 -9.61 -9.09 7.88
C GLU A 180 -9.89 -10.58 7.81
N ILE A 181 -9.42 -11.34 8.80
CA ILE A 181 -9.78 -12.75 9.00
C ILE A 181 -10.51 -12.82 10.33
N LEU A 182 -11.84 -12.82 10.28
CA LEU A 182 -12.70 -12.78 11.47
C LEU A 182 -13.13 -14.18 11.87
N THR A 183 -12.76 -14.54 13.10
CA THR A 183 -13.06 -15.82 13.76
C THR A 183 -12.71 -15.71 15.25
N GLN A 184 -13.36 -16.52 16.08
CA GLN A 184 -12.99 -16.71 17.47
C GLN A 184 -11.84 -17.72 17.62
N ASP A 185 -11.66 -18.61 16.64
CA ASP A 185 -10.56 -19.57 16.60
C ASP A 185 -9.31 -18.99 15.91
N VAL A 186 -8.45 -18.40 16.73
CA VAL A 186 -7.16 -17.84 16.29
C VAL A 186 -6.27 -18.89 15.61
N SER A 187 -6.34 -20.16 16.01
CA SER A 187 -5.53 -21.22 15.37
C SER A 187 -5.97 -21.45 13.93
N LYS A 188 -7.29 -21.41 13.68
CA LYS A 188 -7.85 -21.48 12.33
C LYS A 188 -7.47 -20.26 11.49
N ALA A 189 -7.45 -19.07 12.09
CA ALA A 189 -6.97 -17.86 11.41
C ALA A 189 -5.51 -17.98 10.95
N PHE A 190 -4.62 -18.56 11.77
CA PHE A 190 -3.24 -18.81 11.37
C PHE A 190 -3.12 -19.87 10.25
N SER A 191 -3.99 -20.89 10.25
CA SER A 191 -4.05 -21.84 9.12
C SER A 191 -4.46 -21.15 7.83
N ILE A 192 -5.41 -20.21 7.87
CA ILE A 192 -5.81 -19.39 6.72
C ILE A 192 -4.64 -18.51 6.28
N LEU A 193 -4.03 -17.78 7.21
CA LEU A 193 -2.90 -16.89 6.96
C LEU A 193 -1.76 -17.57 6.21
N SER A 194 -1.47 -18.84 6.54
CA SER A 194 -0.40 -19.61 5.87
C SER A 194 -0.62 -19.82 4.36
N LYS A 195 -1.86 -19.66 3.89
CA LYS A 195 -2.27 -19.78 2.48
C LYS A 195 -2.53 -18.42 1.81
N VAL A 196 -2.56 -17.33 2.58
CA VAL A 196 -2.69 -15.97 2.04
C VAL A 196 -1.35 -15.54 1.43
N ARG A 197 -1.38 -15.20 0.16
CA ARG A 197 -0.24 -14.76 -0.66
C ARG A 197 -0.26 -13.25 -0.88
N ASN A 198 -1.46 -12.67 -1.03
CA ASN A 198 -1.63 -11.28 -1.42
C ASN A 198 -2.59 -10.55 -0.47
N ALA A 199 -2.07 -9.55 0.24
CA ALA A 199 -2.83 -8.55 1.01
C ALA A 199 -1.87 -7.41 1.37
N GLY A 200 -2.37 -6.17 1.43
CA GLY A 200 -1.56 -5.03 1.88
C GLY A 200 -1.24 -5.12 3.38
N SER A 201 -2.28 -5.25 4.20
CA SER A 201 -2.21 -5.48 5.65
C SER A 201 -3.25 -6.51 6.08
N ILE A 202 -2.91 -7.37 7.05
CA ILE A 202 -3.78 -8.46 7.51
C ILE A 202 -4.10 -8.27 8.99
N PHE A 203 -5.39 -8.38 9.30
CA PHE A 203 -5.97 -8.19 10.62
C PHE A 203 -6.63 -9.49 11.07
N ILE A 204 -6.26 -10.01 12.23
CA ILE A 204 -6.63 -11.37 12.65
C ILE A 204 -7.48 -11.34 13.91
N GLY A 205 -8.63 -12.01 13.82
CA GLY A 205 -9.55 -12.25 14.91
C GLY A 205 -10.43 -11.04 15.24
N ASN A 206 -11.50 -11.32 15.97
CA ASN A 206 -12.57 -10.37 16.28
C ASN A 206 -12.13 -9.11 17.07
N GLY A 207 -10.93 -9.10 17.65
CA GLY A 207 -10.41 -7.98 18.44
C GLY A 207 -9.53 -7.00 17.67
N THR A 208 -9.46 -7.11 16.34
CA THR A 208 -8.44 -6.44 15.54
C THR A 208 -9.06 -5.72 14.32
N PRO A 209 -9.91 -4.70 14.48
CA PRO A 209 -10.50 -3.99 13.34
C PRO A 209 -9.43 -3.19 12.57
N VAL A 210 -9.63 -2.94 11.26
CA VAL A 210 -8.72 -2.12 10.43
C VAL A 210 -8.33 -0.80 11.10
N ALA A 211 -9.26 -0.13 11.78
CA ALA A 211 -9.03 1.15 12.47
C ALA A 211 -7.85 1.09 13.47
N MET A 212 -7.59 -0.06 14.09
CA MET A 212 -6.42 -0.23 14.96
C MET A 212 -5.10 -0.14 14.17
N GLY A 213 -5.07 -0.67 12.94
CA GLY A 213 -3.99 -0.54 11.96
C GLY A 213 -3.76 0.88 11.50
N ASP A 214 -4.84 1.60 11.25
CA ASP A 214 -4.80 2.97 10.76
C ASP A 214 -4.20 3.96 11.75
N TYR A 215 -4.27 3.64 13.05
CA TYR A 215 -3.94 4.62 14.09
C TYR A 215 -2.84 4.21 15.05
N ILE A 216 -2.79 2.96 15.55
CA ILE A 216 -2.04 2.71 16.80
C ILE A 216 -1.25 1.41 16.89
N THR A 217 -1.57 0.37 16.12
CA THR A 217 -0.85 -0.92 16.24
C THR A 217 0.60 -0.84 15.78
N GLY A 218 0.94 0.15 14.95
CA GLY A 218 2.30 0.43 14.48
C GLY A 218 2.60 -0.04 13.05
N THR A 219 1.64 -0.68 12.38
CA THR A 219 1.69 -0.92 10.92
C THR A 219 1.58 0.39 10.14
N ASN A 220 1.93 0.37 8.85
CA ASN A 220 1.77 1.54 7.99
C ASN A 220 0.50 1.43 7.16
N HIS A 221 -0.42 2.38 7.30
CA HIS A 221 -1.68 2.41 6.55
C HIS A 221 -1.59 3.02 5.15
N THR A 222 -0.39 3.37 4.68
CA THR A 222 -0.21 3.67 3.26
C THR A 222 0.00 2.36 2.53
N LEU A 223 -1.08 1.83 1.96
CA LEU A 223 -1.18 0.46 1.46
C LEU A 223 -1.52 0.41 -0.04
N PRO A 224 -1.06 -0.61 -0.77
CA PRO A 224 -1.39 -0.77 -2.18
C PRO A 224 -2.87 -1.12 -2.34
N THR A 225 -3.56 -0.44 -3.25
CA THR A 225 -4.96 -0.71 -3.61
C THR A 225 -5.08 -1.14 -5.08
N GLY A 226 -6.26 -1.56 -5.52
CA GLY A 226 -6.55 -1.98 -6.89
C GLY A 226 -5.78 -3.22 -7.33
N GLY A 227 -5.65 -4.21 -6.43
CA GLY A 227 -4.91 -5.45 -6.68
C GLY A 227 -3.38 -5.32 -6.64
N ASN A 228 -2.84 -4.13 -6.35
CA ASN A 228 -1.37 -3.93 -6.31
C ASN A 228 -0.68 -4.68 -5.15
N ALA A 229 -1.44 -5.24 -4.19
CA ALA A 229 -0.91 -6.11 -3.15
C ALA A 229 -0.29 -7.40 -3.70
N THR A 230 -0.54 -7.76 -4.97
CA THR A 230 0.13 -8.87 -5.68
C THR A 230 1.62 -8.65 -5.90
N THR A 231 2.09 -7.40 -5.88
CA THR A 231 3.48 -7.06 -6.23
C THR A 231 4.21 -6.23 -5.18
N ARG A 232 3.49 -5.70 -4.18
CA ARG A 232 4.12 -4.96 -3.08
C ARG A 232 3.30 -5.02 -1.79
N GLY A 233 3.97 -4.70 -0.68
CA GLY A 233 3.32 -4.40 0.60
C GLY A 233 3.20 -2.91 0.87
N SER A 234 2.88 -2.59 2.13
CA SER A 234 2.77 -1.23 2.66
C SER A 234 4.01 -0.37 2.39
N LEU A 235 3.84 0.95 2.53
CA LEU A 235 4.99 1.84 2.67
C LEU A 235 5.85 1.38 3.86
N SER A 236 7.16 1.33 3.65
CA SER A 236 8.11 0.77 4.61
C SER A 236 9.39 1.59 4.66
N VAL A 237 10.29 1.23 5.57
CA VAL A 237 11.65 1.80 5.61
C VAL A 237 12.41 1.57 4.29
N PHE A 238 12.10 0.49 3.57
CA PHE A 238 12.79 0.17 2.32
C PHE A 238 12.46 1.15 1.20
N ASP A 239 11.29 1.82 1.25
CA ASP A 239 10.92 2.83 0.27
C ASP A 239 11.79 4.09 0.32
N TYR A 240 12.53 4.28 1.41
CA TYR A 240 13.39 5.45 1.64
C TYR A 240 14.88 5.16 1.53
N ILE A 241 15.27 3.92 1.22
CA ILE A 241 16.67 3.54 1.05
C ILE A 241 16.94 3.12 -0.40
N LYS A 242 18.23 3.06 -0.74
CA LYS A 242 18.72 2.48 -1.98
C LYS A 242 19.81 1.47 -1.64
N ILE A 243 19.82 0.36 -2.37
CA ILE A 243 20.87 -0.65 -2.28
C ILE A 243 21.96 -0.28 -3.29
N ILE A 244 23.22 -0.28 -2.86
CA ILE A 244 24.38 -0.03 -3.73
C ILE A 244 25.29 -1.24 -3.62
N ASP A 245 25.42 -1.98 -4.72
CA ASP A 245 26.35 -3.10 -4.81
C ASP A 245 27.78 -2.58 -5.03
N VAL A 246 28.73 -3.13 -4.27
CA VAL A 246 30.16 -2.81 -4.39
C VAL A 246 30.91 -4.08 -4.72
N GLN A 247 31.64 -4.06 -5.82
CA GLN A 247 32.36 -5.22 -6.33
C GLN A 247 33.85 -4.92 -6.42
N ILE A 248 34.67 -5.84 -5.91
CA ILE A 248 36.13 -5.79 -6.04
C ILE A 248 36.56 -7.12 -6.62
N VAL A 249 37.23 -7.07 -7.77
CA VAL A 249 37.80 -8.25 -8.43
C VAL A 249 39.32 -8.10 -8.35
N ASN A 250 39.97 -9.02 -7.64
CA ASN A 250 41.43 -9.08 -7.58
C ASN A 250 42.00 -9.80 -8.81
N GLU A 251 43.33 -9.90 -8.87
CA GLU A 251 44.06 -10.51 -9.98
C GLU A 251 43.66 -11.97 -10.24
N GLU A 252 43.56 -12.80 -9.21
CA GLU A 252 43.12 -14.19 -9.35
C GLU A 252 41.66 -14.28 -9.84
N GLY A 253 40.80 -13.41 -9.33
CA GLY A 253 39.40 -13.33 -9.72
C GLY A 253 39.23 -12.97 -11.20
N ILE A 254 40.00 -12.01 -11.72
CA ILE A 254 39.93 -11.67 -13.15
C ILE A 254 40.53 -12.77 -14.03
N LYS A 255 41.62 -13.44 -13.60
CA LYS A 255 42.18 -14.60 -14.31
C LYS A 255 41.18 -15.76 -14.41
N THR A 256 40.39 -15.98 -13.35
CA THR A 256 39.39 -17.05 -13.27
C THR A 256 38.12 -16.71 -14.04
N LEU A 257 37.53 -15.54 -13.80
CA LEU A 257 36.21 -15.16 -14.35
C LEU A 257 36.28 -14.48 -15.71
N GLY A 258 37.39 -13.80 -16.00
CA GLY A 258 37.58 -12.99 -17.20
C GLY A 258 37.34 -13.73 -18.52
N PRO A 259 37.90 -14.94 -18.73
CA PRO A 259 37.66 -15.71 -19.96
C PRO A 259 36.17 -16.00 -20.21
N HIS A 260 35.41 -16.32 -19.16
CA HIS A 260 33.96 -16.56 -19.27
C HIS A 260 33.20 -15.28 -19.65
N ALA A 261 33.51 -14.17 -18.99
CA ALA A 261 32.91 -12.88 -19.30
C ALA A 261 33.23 -12.40 -20.73
N ILE A 262 34.44 -12.66 -21.23
CA ILE A 262 34.83 -12.39 -22.63
C ILE A 262 33.98 -13.21 -23.60
N THR A 263 33.77 -14.51 -23.34
CA THR A 263 32.94 -15.37 -24.20
C THR A 263 31.52 -14.84 -24.29
N ILE A 264 30.91 -14.45 -23.15
CA ILE A 264 29.57 -13.88 -23.10
C ILE A 264 29.54 -12.56 -23.89
N ALA A 265 30.47 -11.64 -23.62
CA ALA A 265 30.53 -10.34 -24.31
C ALA A 265 30.70 -10.48 -25.83
N ASN A 266 31.49 -11.44 -26.31
CA ASN A 266 31.62 -11.72 -27.73
C ASN A 266 30.32 -12.29 -28.33
N SER A 267 29.62 -13.17 -27.61
CA SER A 267 28.34 -13.75 -28.07
C SER A 267 27.24 -12.68 -28.19
N GLU A 268 27.29 -11.64 -27.35
CA GLU A 268 26.40 -10.48 -27.41
C GLU A 268 26.86 -9.43 -28.44
N GLY A 269 28.00 -9.63 -29.10
CA GLY A 269 28.57 -8.67 -30.06
C GLY A 269 29.17 -7.40 -29.41
N LEU A 270 29.40 -7.41 -28.09
CA LEU A 270 29.90 -6.27 -27.32
C LEU A 270 31.43 -6.24 -27.28
N TYR A 271 32.05 -5.87 -28.41
CA TYR A 271 33.51 -5.86 -28.59
C TYR A 271 34.29 -5.19 -27.44
N ASN A 272 33.94 -3.94 -27.09
CA ASN A 272 34.68 -3.21 -26.06
C ASN A 272 34.46 -3.76 -24.63
N HIS A 273 33.37 -4.49 -24.37
CA HIS A 273 33.21 -5.17 -23.08
C HIS A 273 34.27 -6.27 -22.94
N ALA A 274 34.43 -7.11 -23.97
CA ALA A 274 35.47 -8.13 -24.01
C ALA A 274 36.89 -7.53 -23.95
N GLU A 275 37.18 -6.51 -24.75
CA GLU A 275 38.51 -5.87 -24.76
C GLU A 275 38.88 -5.25 -23.40
N SER A 276 37.90 -4.68 -22.69
CA SER A 276 38.14 -4.11 -21.35
C SER A 276 38.64 -5.16 -20.33
N ILE A 277 38.26 -6.42 -20.51
CA ILE A 277 38.70 -7.55 -19.67
C ILE A 277 40.05 -8.06 -20.17
N LYS A 278 40.20 -8.27 -21.49
CA LYS A 278 41.45 -8.75 -22.12
C LYS A 278 42.64 -7.87 -21.78
N VAL A 279 42.49 -6.54 -21.81
CA VAL A 279 43.60 -5.62 -21.48
C VAL A 279 44.03 -5.69 -20.02
N ARG A 280 43.15 -6.12 -19.11
CA ARG A 280 43.51 -6.36 -17.71
C ARG A 280 44.20 -7.70 -17.56
N LEU A 281 43.64 -8.75 -18.17
CA LEU A 281 44.27 -10.08 -18.24
C LEU A 281 45.68 -10.05 -18.84
N SER A 282 45.93 -9.21 -19.85
CA SER A 282 47.27 -9.10 -20.46
C SER A 282 48.30 -8.38 -19.58
N LYS A 283 47.85 -7.71 -18.51
CA LYS A 283 48.69 -6.97 -17.56
C LYS A 283 48.81 -7.64 -16.20
N THR A 284 48.17 -8.80 -16.01
CA THR A 284 48.21 -9.61 -14.79
C THR A 284 48.79 -10.98 -15.10
#